data_AF-A0AB34JQL7-F1
#
_entry.id   AF-A0AB34JQL7-F1
#
_cell.length_a   1.000
_cell.length_b   1.000
_cell.length_c   1.000
_cell.angle_alpha   90.00
_cell.angle_beta   90.00
_cell.angle_gamma   90.00
#
_symmetry.space_group_name_H-M   'P 1'
#
loop_
_entity.id
_entity.type
_entity.pdbx_description
1 polymer ?
#
loop_
_entity_poly.entity_id
_entity_poly.type
_entity_poly.pdbx_seq_one_letter_code
_entity_poly.pdbx_strand_id
1 'polypeptide(L)'
;MMPSAWHPAYTSGIRSHPMNSSFCPGTRSPRTLHQSRPATHAMPSATPQHRALSRGKDPQLTLVHGNDHSYRAVLELPSSSHAHRTLEDVSAHVNKAAGILAVHGVVVSTPRVQEFVVRRRSALFATPARARVAGMAPAGAYVVGSRCEENPDWVELEDGYLPLSVLQPVDGSQPTAHRFVKEVTLPDDANLELATVSSPNDGAVFEVRVPRKRLVPSAMKKVQPARMKEPKDATKMHSESPLEPKPEGKDSTKRNSTPQPAPTAEVKGATKQKPAAQPAREDEDDQPRTKRRVQRTSEELLCKAAPVLYECEANKENIQMPMDCTEEWQAMPSGGFSLLQKSL
;
A
#
# COMPACT_ATOMS: atom_id res chain seq x y z
N MET A 1 -26.01 49.43 -5.20
CA MET A 1 -25.65 48.02 -4.97
C MET A 1 -24.73 47.97 -3.76
N MET A 2 -25.23 47.49 -2.63
CA MET A 2 -24.50 47.49 -1.36
C MET A 2 -23.68 46.20 -1.20
N PRO A 3 -22.46 46.26 -0.63
CA PRO A 3 -21.74 45.07 -0.25
C PRO A 3 -22.26 44.57 1.11
N SER A 4 -22.71 43.32 1.13
CA SER A 4 -23.13 42.61 2.34
C SER A 4 -21.97 42.47 3.31
N ALA A 5 -22.11 43.06 4.49
CA ALA A 5 -21.22 42.86 5.62
C ALA A 5 -21.36 41.42 6.14
N TRP A 6 -20.30 40.62 6.00
CA TRP A 6 -20.16 39.33 6.67
C TRP A 6 -19.48 39.54 8.02
N HIS A 7 -20.18 39.21 9.10
CA HIS A 7 -19.60 39.11 10.44
C HIS A 7 -18.85 37.78 10.60
N PRO A 8 -17.60 37.77 11.10
CA PRO A 8 -17.02 36.56 11.66
C PRO A 8 -17.07 36.66 13.19
N ALA A 9 -17.97 35.90 13.80
CA ALA A 9 -17.90 35.56 15.22
C ALA A 9 -17.84 34.04 15.32
N TYR A 10 -16.64 33.49 15.16
CA TYR A 10 -16.34 32.12 15.54
C TYR A 10 -14.97 32.11 16.21
N THR A 11 -14.98 32.13 17.54
CA THR A 11 -13.81 31.82 18.36
C THR A 11 -13.63 30.31 18.38
N SER A 12 -12.75 29.77 17.53
CA SER A 12 -12.30 28.38 17.63
C SER A 12 -11.33 28.25 18.79
N GLY A 13 -11.62 27.28 19.67
CA GLY A 13 -10.84 26.99 20.87
C GLY A 13 -9.51 26.34 20.51
N ILE A 14 -8.45 27.15 20.48
CA ILE A 14 -7.09 26.65 20.66
C ILE A 14 -7.05 25.98 22.03
N ARG A 15 -7.00 24.64 22.05
CA ARG A 15 -6.87 23.85 23.27
C ARG A 15 -5.42 23.92 23.75
N SER A 16 -5.03 25.06 24.29
CA SER A 16 -3.81 25.20 25.07
C SER A 16 -3.97 24.37 26.34
N HIS A 17 -3.36 23.19 26.38
CA HIS A 17 -3.26 22.42 27.62
C HIS A 17 -2.36 23.19 28.61
N PRO A 18 -2.87 23.67 29.76
CA PRO A 18 -2.00 24.21 30.79
C PRO A 18 -1.18 23.06 31.39
N MET A 19 0.14 23.21 31.39
CA MET A 19 1.03 22.37 32.19
C MET A 19 0.72 22.62 33.68
N ASN A 20 -0.19 21.83 34.23
CA ASN A 20 -0.48 21.86 35.65
C ASN A 20 0.55 21.00 36.38
N SER A 21 1.65 21.64 36.76
CA SER A 21 2.63 21.13 37.72
C SER A 21 1.98 21.18 39.11
N SER A 22 1.37 20.08 39.54
CA SER A 22 0.93 19.88 40.92
C SER A 22 1.63 18.65 41.49
N PHE A 23 2.73 18.91 42.19
CA PHE A 23 3.42 17.98 43.07
C PHE A 23 2.49 17.66 44.27
N CYS A 24 2.09 16.39 44.42
CA CYS A 24 1.49 15.89 45.66
C CYS A 24 2.39 14.77 46.21
N PRO A 25 3.00 14.94 47.41
CA PRO A 25 3.67 13.86 48.12
C PRO A 25 2.72 13.22 49.15
N GLY A 26 2.87 11.89 49.33
CA GLY A 26 2.21 11.11 50.38
C GLY A 26 0.93 10.42 49.89
N THR A 27 0.62 9.18 50.24
CA THR A 27 1.02 8.34 51.39
C THR A 27 0.80 6.87 51.02
N ARG A 28 1.74 6.01 51.41
CA ARG A 28 1.60 4.55 51.39
C ARG A 28 0.47 4.09 52.31
N SER A 29 -0.32 3.13 51.84
CA SER A 29 -1.02 2.18 52.71
C SER A 29 -1.07 0.81 52.03
N PRO A 30 -0.68 -0.28 52.71
CA PRO A 30 -0.78 -1.63 52.18
C PRO A 30 -2.14 -2.22 52.54
N ARG A 31 -2.94 -2.60 51.53
CA ARG A 31 -4.16 -3.39 51.77
C ARG A 31 -4.05 -4.72 51.04
N THR A 32 -3.56 -5.69 51.79
CA THR A 32 -3.68 -7.12 51.51
C THR A 32 -5.15 -7.49 51.60
N LEU A 33 -5.74 -7.93 50.49
CA LEU A 33 -7.03 -8.60 50.48
C LEU A 33 -6.91 -9.82 49.58
N HIS A 34 -6.94 -10.99 50.23
CA HIS A 34 -7.18 -12.28 49.60
C HIS A 34 -8.50 -12.23 48.83
N GLN A 35 -8.43 -12.26 47.50
CA GLN A 35 -9.58 -12.56 46.67
C GLN A 35 -9.44 -13.96 46.08
N SER A 36 -10.34 -14.81 46.56
CA SER A 36 -10.68 -16.14 46.11
C SER A 36 -10.85 -16.21 44.60
N ARG A 37 -10.17 -17.18 43.97
CA ARG A 37 -10.37 -17.60 42.58
C ARG A 37 -11.77 -18.18 42.39
N PRO A 38 -12.63 -17.62 41.53
CA PRO A 38 -13.79 -18.33 41.03
C PRO A 38 -13.37 -19.32 39.93
N ALA A 39 -14.13 -20.40 39.86
CA ALA A 39 -13.91 -21.56 39.01
C ALA A 39 -13.83 -21.23 37.51
N THR A 40 -12.93 -21.94 36.84
CA THR A 40 -12.79 -22.05 35.39
C THR A 40 -14.08 -22.55 34.74
N HIS A 41 -14.93 -21.64 34.30
CA HIS A 41 -15.89 -21.91 33.24
C HIS A 41 -15.14 -21.95 31.90
N ALA A 42 -15.21 -23.11 31.23
CA ALA A 42 -14.71 -23.29 29.88
C ALA A 42 -15.40 -22.29 28.93
N MET A 43 -14.65 -21.30 28.48
CA MET A 43 -15.08 -20.36 27.45
C MET A 43 -15.36 -21.14 26.16
N PRO A 44 -16.50 -20.93 25.48
CA PRO A 44 -16.71 -21.48 24.16
C PRO A 44 -15.61 -20.94 23.24
N SER A 45 -14.97 -21.86 22.53
CA SER A 45 -13.97 -21.57 21.50
C SER A 45 -14.57 -20.64 20.46
N ALA A 46 -14.42 -19.33 20.66
CA ALA A 46 -14.80 -18.32 19.70
C ALA A 46 -13.93 -18.52 18.46
N THR A 47 -14.50 -19.12 17.42
CA THR A 47 -13.91 -19.14 16.10
C THR A 47 -13.61 -17.70 15.69
N PRO A 48 -12.38 -17.37 15.28
CA PRO A 48 -12.01 -16.00 14.97
C PRO A 48 -12.74 -15.54 13.71
N GLN A 49 -13.92 -14.94 13.87
CA GLN A 49 -14.67 -14.25 12.82
C GLN A 49 -14.05 -12.88 12.48
N HIS A 50 -12.72 -12.76 12.50
CA HIS A 50 -12.03 -11.48 12.39
C HIS A 50 -11.75 -11.01 10.95
N ARG A 51 -12.34 -11.64 9.92
CA ARG A 51 -11.79 -11.57 8.54
C ARG A 51 -12.72 -11.07 7.43
N ALA A 52 -13.85 -10.43 7.74
CA ALA A 52 -14.81 -10.03 6.70
C ALA A 52 -14.91 -8.53 6.38
N LEU A 53 -14.28 -7.63 7.17
CA LEU A 53 -14.50 -6.17 7.03
C LEU A 53 -13.44 -5.41 6.20
N SER A 54 -12.43 -6.08 5.63
CA SER A 54 -11.42 -5.43 4.76
C SER A 54 -11.80 -5.35 3.28
N ARG A 55 -13.01 -5.77 2.88
CA ARG A 55 -13.42 -5.95 1.48
C ARG A 55 -13.33 -4.71 0.57
N GLY A 56 -13.16 -3.50 1.12
CA GLY A 56 -13.01 -2.27 0.34
C GLY A 56 -11.58 -1.78 0.14
N LYS A 57 -10.57 -2.47 0.69
CA LYS A 57 -9.18 -1.97 0.68
C LYS A 57 -8.21 -2.76 -0.21
N ASP A 58 -8.56 -3.99 -0.54
CA ASP A 58 -7.71 -4.86 -1.33
C ASP A 58 -7.78 -4.52 -2.81
N PRO A 59 -6.68 -4.71 -3.56
CA PRO A 59 -6.68 -4.51 -5.00
C PRO A 59 -7.61 -5.54 -5.67
N GLN A 60 -8.24 -5.14 -6.76
CA GLN A 60 -9.15 -5.96 -7.54
C GLN A 60 -8.46 -6.43 -8.81
N LEU A 61 -8.38 -7.75 -8.99
CA LEU A 61 -7.88 -8.36 -10.21
C LEU A 61 -9.07 -8.74 -11.07
N THR A 62 -9.16 -8.14 -12.26
CA THR A 62 -10.23 -8.39 -13.23
C THR A 62 -9.62 -8.95 -14.51
N LEU A 63 -10.29 -9.94 -15.11
CA LEU A 63 -9.91 -10.48 -16.41
C LEU A 63 -10.89 -9.96 -17.46
N VAL A 64 -10.37 -9.20 -18.42
CA VAL A 64 -11.14 -8.61 -19.51
C VAL A 64 -10.75 -9.31 -20.81
N HIS A 65 -11.74 -9.59 -21.65
CA HIS A 65 -11.48 -10.09 -23.00
C HIS A 65 -11.18 -8.90 -23.92
N GLY A 66 -9.96 -8.86 -24.48
CA GLY A 66 -9.57 -7.85 -25.45
C GLY A 66 -10.08 -8.18 -26.85
N ASN A 67 -10.39 -7.14 -27.63
CA ASN A 67 -10.79 -7.27 -29.04
C ASN A 67 -9.64 -7.69 -29.96
N ASP A 68 -8.42 -7.65 -29.44
CA ASP A 68 -7.13 -7.81 -30.13
C ASP A 68 -6.57 -9.25 -30.05
N HIS A 69 -7.44 -10.23 -29.86
CA HIS A 69 -7.06 -11.62 -29.60
C HIS A 69 -6.14 -11.78 -28.37
N SER A 70 -6.33 -10.97 -27.34
CA SER A 70 -5.63 -11.13 -26.07
C SER A 70 -6.59 -11.10 -24.88
N TYR A 71 -6.17 -11.69 -23.78
CA TYR A 71 -6.78 -11.48 -22.48
C TYR A 71 -6.00 -10.39 -21.75
N ARG A 72 -6.71 -9.54 -21.02
CA ARG A 72 -6.13 -8.45 -20.25
C ARG A 72 -6.51 -8.66 -18.79
N ALA A 73 -5.55 -9.07 -17.97
CA ALA A 73 -5.72 -9.12 -16.52
C ALA A 73 -5.27 -7.78 -15.94
N VAL A 74 -6.22 -7.03 -15.38
CA VAL A 74 -5.97 -5.69 -14.81
C VAL A 74 -6.14 -5.77 -13.31
N LEU A 75 -5.07 -5.45 -12.60
CA LEU A 75 -5.06 -5.24 -11.16
C LEU A 75 -5.20 -3.74 -10.90
N GLU A 76 -6.31 -3.34 -10.28
CA GLU A 76 -6.59 -1.94 -9.97
C GLU A 76 -6.83 -1.76 -8.47
N LEU A 77 -6.32 -0.65 -7.93
CA LEU A 77 -6.77 -0.16 -6.63
C LEU A 77 -8.19 0.45 -6.76
N PRO A 78 -9.08 0.31 -5.77
CA PRO A 78 -10.41 0.94 -5.84
C PRO A 78 -10.31 2.47 -5.95
N SER A 79 -11.04 3.09 -6.89
CA SER A 79 -10.86 4.50 -7.26
C SER A 79 -11.08 5.53 -6.16
N SER A 80 -11.80 5.17 -5.10
CA SER A 80 -11.94 6.02 -3.92
C SER A 80 -10.64 6.17 -3.12
N SER A 81 -9.57 5.46 -3.48
CA SER A 81 -8.34 5.33 -2.70
C SER A 81 -7.04 5.67 -3.46
N HIS A 82 -7.11 6.10 -4.73
CA HIS A 82 -5.91 6.25 -5.58
C HIS A 82 -4.91 7.30 -5.06
N ALA A 83 -5.38 8.41 -4.50
CA ALA A 83 -4.50 9.50 -4.06
C ALA A 83 -3.50 9.12 -2.94
N HIS A 84 -3.75 8.02 -2.22
CA HIS A 84 -2.97 7.63 -1.05
C HIS A 84 -2.58 6.17 -1.02
N ARG A 85 -2.78 5.45 -2.12
CA ARG A 85 -2.39 4.05 -2.22
C ARG A 85 -1.64 3.80 -3.51
N THR A 86 -0.50 3.17 -3.38
CA THR A 86 0.34 2.74 -4.49
C THR A 86 0.52 1.23 -4.45
N LEU A 87 0.65 0.62 -5.62
CA LEU A 87 1.11 -0.76 -5.74
C LEU A 87 2.64 -0.75 -5.88
N GLU A 88 3.30 -1.46 -4.99
CA GLU A 88 4.75 -1.64 -4.97
C GLU A 88 5.09 -3.13 -5.07
N ASP A 89 6.30 -3.44 -5.56
CA ASP A 89 6.82 -4.80 -5.71
C ASP A 89 5.85 -5.78 -6.41
N VAL A 90 5.11 -5.30 -7.41
CA VAL A 90 4.10 -6.11 -8.10
C VAL A 90 4.78 -7.08 -9.06
N SER A 91 4.49 -8.37 -8.92
CA SER A 91 4.96 -9.42 -9.80
C SER A 91 3.82 -10.35 -10.23
N ALA A 92 3.91 -10.85 -11.46
CA ALA A 92 2.99 -11.84 -12.00
C ALA A 92 3.69 -13.18 -12.17
N HIS A 93 3.03 -14.25 -11.72
CA HIS A 93 3.47 -15.63 -11.87
C HIS A 93 2.37 -16.45 -12.53
N VAL A 94 2.76 -17.38 -13.39
CA VAL A 94 1.82 -18.19 -14.15
C VAL A 94 2.03 -19.66 -13.83
N ASN A 95 0.98 -20.31 -13.34
CA ASN A 95 0.93 -21.76 -13.20
C ASN A 95 0.33 -22.36 -14.50
N LYS A 96 1.21 -22.77 -15.42
CA LYS A 96 0.81 -23.34 -16.72
C LYS A 96 -0.07 -24.60 -16.58
N ALA A 97 0.17 -25.42 -15.55
CA ALA A 97 -0.57 -26.67 -15.36
C ALA A 97 -2.00 -26.44 -14.89
N ALA A 98 -2.22 -25.41 -14.07
CA ALA A 98 -3.54 -25.06 -13.55
C ALA A 98 -4.27 -24.01 -14.40
N GLY A 99 -3.59 -23.38 -15.36
CA GLY A 99 -4.14 -22.24 -16.10
C GLY A 99 -4.40 -21.04 -15.20
N ILE A 100 -3.61 -20.84 -14.14
CA ILE A 100 -3.83 -19.75 -13.16
C ILE A 100 -2.74 -18.69 -13.31
N LEU A 101 -3.16 -17.43 -13.42
CA LEU A 101 -2.32 -16.26 -13.27
C LEU A 101 -2.43 -15.73 -11.83
N ALA A 102 -1.33 -15.74 -11.10
CA ALA A 102 -1.21 -15.20 -9.76
C ALA A 102 -0.43 -13.88 -9.78
N VAL A 103 -0.97 -12.83 -9.18
CA VAL A 103 -0.33 -11.53 -9.03
C VAL A 103 -0.07 -11.28 -7.55
N HIS A 104 1.18 -10.98 -7.23
CA HIS A 104 1.66 -10.70 -5.89
C HIS A 104 2.13 -9.25 -5.83
N GLY A 105 2.08 -8.64 -4.66
CA GLY A 105 2.66 -7.32 -4.47
C GLY A 105 2.39 -6.77 -3.08
N VAL A 106 2.68 -5.49 -2.93
CA VAL A 106 2.46 -4.72 -1.71
C VAL A 106 1.56 -3.54 -2.06
N VAL A 107 0.50 -3.34 -1.29
CA VAL A 107 -0.23 -2.06 -1.27
C VAL A 107 0.40 -1.20 -0.20
N VAL A 108 0.98 -0.07 -0.57
CA VAL A 108 1.44 0.94 0.37
C VAL A 108 0.35 1.99 0.51
N SER A 109 -0.15 2.16 1.72
CA SER A 109 -1.15 3.18 2.06
C SER A 109 -0.47 4.30 2.84
N THR A 110 -0.35 5.47 2.24
CA THR A 110 0.05 6.68 2.93
C THR A 110 -1.16 7.24 3.70
N PRO A 111 -0.98 7.71 4.94
CA PRO A 111 -2.08 8.34 5.66
C PRO A 111 -2.45 9.65 4.93
N ARG A 112 -3.74 9.80 4.55
CA ARG A 112 -4.25 11.04 3.95
C ARG A 112 -3.99 12.24 4.86
N VAL A 113 -4.24 12.03 6.15
CA VAL A 113 -4.10 13.02 7.20
C VAL A 113 -2.89 12.63 8.04
N GLN A 114 -1.94 13.55 8.12
CA GLN A 114 -0.71 13.41 8.89
C GLN A 114 -0.67 14.48 9.97
N GLU A 115 -0.10 14.11 11.12
CA GLU A 115 0.18 15.05 12.20
C GLU A 115 1.54 15.70 11.96
N PHE A 116 1.60 17.01 12.16
CA PHE A 116 2.80 17.81 12.02
C PHE A 116 3.01 18.70 13.24
N VAL A 117 4.26 19.05 13.51
CA VAL A 117 4.64 20.12 14.42
C VAL A 117 5.16 21.30 13.60
N VAL A 118 4.68 22.50 13.93
CA VAL A 118 5.11 23.75 13.30
C VAL A 118 6.51 24.11 13.80
N ARG A 119 7.53 24.04 12.94
CA ARG A 119 8.95 24.25 13.31
C ARG A 119 9.24 25.70 13.71
N ARG A 120 8.55 26.65 13.08
CA ARG A 120 8.72 28.10 13.31
C ARG A 120 7.39 28.80 13.11
N ARG A 121 7.20 29.92 13.81
CA ARG A 121 6.00 30.75 13.67
C ARG A 121 5.80 31.11 12.19
N SER A 122 4.64 30.77 11.64
CA SER A 122 4.36 30.93 10.21
C SER A 122 2.97 31.49 9.99
N ALA A 123 2.80 32.23 8.90
CA ALA A 123 1.48 32.62 8.42
C ALA A 123 0.72 31.39 7.95
N LEU A 124 -0.56 31.32 8.33
CA LEU A 124 -1.55 30.41 7.78
C LEU A 124 -2.22 31.10 6.61
N PHE A 125 -2.32 30.43 5.46
CA PHE A 125 -2.83 31.03 4.24
C PHE A 125 -4.21 30.50 3.87
N ALA A 126 -5.06 31.33 3.26
CA ALA A 126 -6.37 30.88 2.77
C ALA A 126 -6.27 30.02 1.49
N THR A 127 -5.17 30.13 0.74
CA THR A 127 -4.91 29.41 -0.51
C THR A 127 -3.43 28.99 -0.59
N PRO A 128 -3.10 27.92 -1.34
CA PRO A 128 -1.73 27.41 -1.48
C PRO A 128 -0.85 28.25 -2.44
N ALA A 129 -0.99 29.59 -2.40
CA ALA A 129 -0.30 30.52 -3.30
C ALA A 129 0.36 31.70 -2.57
N ARG A 130 0.47 31.65 -1.23
CA ARG A 130 0.93 32.76 -0.36
C ARG A 130 0.16 34.09 -0.52
N ALA A 131 -0.95 34.09 -1.25
CA ALA A 131 -1.62 35.32 -1.68
C ALA A 131 -2.42 36.01 -0.57
N ARG A 132 -2.93 35.26 0.42
CA ARG A 132 -3.77 35.80 1.49
C ARG A 132 -3.52 35.09 2.81
N VAL A 133 -3.08 35.85 3.82
CA VAL A 133 -2.90 35.36 5.19
C VAL A 133 -4.26 35.28 5.89
N ALA A 134 -4.63 34.09 6.33
CA ALA A 134 -5.83 33.80 7.12
C ALA A 134 -5.56 33.89 8.62
N GLY A 135 -4.32 33.61 9.05
CA GLY A 135 -3.95 33.62 10.46
C GLY A 135 -2.46 33.38 10.69
N MET A 136 -2.11 33.00 11.91
CA MET A 136 -0.73 32.70 12.32
C MET A 136 -0.68 31.40 13.12
N ALA A 137 0.16 30.46 12.69
CA ALA A 137 0.47 29.24 13.42
C ALA A 137 1.70 29.47 14.33
N PRO A 138 1.60 29.25 15.64
CA PRO A 138 2.75 29.39 16.54
C PRO A 138 3.75 28.24 16.35
N ALA A 139 5.03 28.50 16.65
CA ALA A 139 6.04 27.44 16.69
C ALA A 139 5.72 26.42 17.80
N GLY A 140 6.00 25.14 17.55
CA GLY A 140 5.67 24.04 18.45
C GLY A 140 4.20 23.60 18.43
N ALA A 141 3.34 24.28 17.67
CA ALA A 141 1.95 23.86 17.53
C ALA A 141 1.84 22.53 16.80
N TYR A 142 1.00 21.63 17.32
CA TYR A 142 0.58 20.42 16.63
C TYR A 142 -0.57 20.75 15.69
N VAL A 143 -0.44 20.36 14.43
CA VAL A 143 -1.45 20.55 13.40
C VAL A 143 -1.70 19.24 12.68
N VAL A 144 -2.92 19.05 12.21
CA VAL A 144 -3.36 17.84 11.54
C VAL A 144 -3.84 18.24 10.15
N GLY A 145 -3.27 17.62 9.11
CA GLY A 145 -3.53 18.05 7.74
C GLY A 145 -3.16 17.03 6.69
N SER A 146 -3.57 17.29 5.46
CA SER A 146 -3.24 16.49 4.27
C SER A 146 -2.32 17.25 3.34
N ARG A 147 -1.41 16.56 2.66
CA ARG A 147 -0.65 17.20 1.57
C ARG A 147 -1.62 17.57 0.44
N CYS A 148 -1.45 18.76 -0.12
CA CYS A 148 -2.24 19.22 -1.25
C CYS A 148 -1.80 18.48 -2.52
N GLU A 149 -2.75 17.92 -3.27
CA GLU A 149 -2.47 17.14 -4.49
C GLU A 149 -1.94 18.03 -5.62
N GLU A 150 -2.49 19.23 -5.79
CA GLU A 150 -2.09 20.19 -6.82
C GLU A 150 -0.74 20.86 -6.52
N ASN A 151 -0.37 20.95 -5.23
CA ASN A 151 0.86 21.60 -4.80
C ASN A 151 1.48 20.87 -3.58
N PRO A 152 2.38 19.89 -3.81
CA PRO A 152 2.88 18.99 -2.76
C PRO A 152 3.72 19.69 -1.69
N ASP A 153 4.15 20.93 -1.93
CA ASP A 153 4.85 21.78 -0.97
C ASP A 153 3.93 22.42 0.08
N TRP A 154 2.63 22.11 0.05
CA TRP A 154 1.63 22.63 0.97
C TRP A 154 0.89 21.52 1.70
N VAL A 155 0.54 21.83 2.94
CA VAL A 155 -0.34 21.03 3.78
C VAL A 155 -1.62 21.81 3.99
N GLU A 156 -2.72 21.20 3.56
CA GLU A 156 -4.09 21.64 3.83
C GLU A 156 -4.48 21.26 5.26
N LEU A 157 -4.95 22.25 6.00
CA LEU A 157 -5.49 22.18 7.35
C LEU A 157 -6.98 22.57 7.29
N GLU A 158 -7.72 22.28 8.35
CA GLU A 158 -9.12 22.71 8.47
C GLU A 158 -9.30 24.24 8.33
N ASP A 159 -8.35 25.01 8.87
CA ASP A 159 -8.40 26.49 8.89
C ASP A 159 -7.60 27.18 7.77
N GLY A 160 -6.97 26.42 6.86
CA GLY A 160 -6.17 26.99 5.76
C GLY A 160 -4.97 26.14 5.36
N TYR A 161 -3.91 26.78 4.90
CA TYR A 161 -2.76 26.10 4.30
C TYR A 161 -1.45 26.56 4.94
N LEU A 162 -0.56 25.60 5.20
CA LEU A 162 0.82 25.85 5.65
C LEU A 162 1.83 25.27 4.66
N PRO A 163 2.95 25.97 4.40
CA PRO A 163 4.04 25.38 3.64
C PRO A 163 4.62 24.15 4.36
N LEU A 164 4.84 23.05 3.65
CA LEU A 164 5.45 21.84 4.18
C LEU A 164 6.85 22.12 4.78
N SER A 165 7.58 23.09 4.21
CA SER A 165 8.90 23.52 4.71
C SER A 165 8.91 24.08 6.14
N VAL A 166 7.77 24.53 6.66
CA VAL A 166 7.64 25.00 8.05
C VAL A 166 7.10 23.92 9.00
N LEU A 167 6.81 22.74 8.48
CA LEU A 167 6.24 21.63 9.22
C LEU A 167 7.28 20.53 9.41
N GLN A 168 7.15 19.79 10.51
CA GLN A 168 7.88 18.57 10.78
C GLN A 168 6.87 17.46 11.03
N PRO A 169 6.86 16.37 10.25
CA PRO A 169 5.98 15.24 10.50
C PRO A 169 6.21 14.68 11.92
N VAL A 170 5.12 14.34 12.62
CA VAL A 170 5.20 13.64 13.91
C VAL A 170 5.38 12.16 13.64
N ASP A 171 6.40 11.58 14.27
CA ASP A 171 6.70 10.15 14.22
C ASP A 171 5.48 9.34 14.65
N GLY A 172 4.98 8.47 13.76
CA GLY A 172 3.80 7.63 14.01
C GLY A 172 2.87 7.52 12.80
N SER A 173 2.93 8.48 11.89
CA SER A 173 2.19 8.49 10.62
C SER A 173 2.99 7.78 9.52
N GLN A 174 3.49 6.58 9.80
CA GLN A 174 4.24 5.79 8.82
C GLN A 174 3.30 5.20 7.76
N PRO A 175 3.71 5.16 6.48
CA PRO A 175 3.00 4.41 5.46
C PRO A 175 2.78 2.97 5.92
N THR A 176 1.56 2.47 5.75
CA THR A 176 1.24 1.08 6.09
C THR A 176 1.36 0.23 4.83
N ALA A 177 2.15 -0.83 4.90
CA ALA A 177 2.37 -1.75 3.80
C ALA A 177 1.59 -3.05 4.04
N HIS A 178 0.79 -3.48 3.05
CA HIS A 178 0.04 -4.73 3.11
C HIS A 178 0.31 -5.59 1.88
N ARG A 179 0.81 -6.80 2.11
CA ARG A 179 1.05 -7.78 1.04
C ARG A 179 -0.25 -8.40 0.55
N PHE A 180 -0.38 -8.58 -0.76
CA PHE A 180 -1.53 -9.24 -1.35
C PHE A 180 -1.12 -10.33 -2.33
N VAL A 181 -2.06 -11.26 -2.56
CA VAL A 181 -2.02 -12.25 -3.63
C VAL A 181 -3.41 -12.30 -4.26
N LYS A 182 -3.47 -12.19 -5.58
CA LYS A 182 -4.71 -12.28 -6.36
C LYS A 182 -4.52 -13.27 -7.48
N GLU A 183 -5.50 -14.13 -7.67
CA GLU A 183 -5.45 -15.19 -8.67
C GLU A 183 -6.62 -15.04 -9.64
N VAL A 184 -6.37 -15.38 -10.90
CA VAL A 184 -7.41 -15.47 -11.91
C VAL A 184 -7.15 -16.66 -12.83
N THR A 185 -8.21 -17.40 -13.14
CA THR A 185 -8.15 -18.52 -14.09
C THR A 185 -8.16 -17.99 -15.51
N LEU A 186 -7.19 -18.41 -16.31
CA LEU A 186 -7.07 -18.08 -17.73
C LEU A 186 -7.70 -19.19 -18.58
N PRO A 187 -8.31 -18.85 -19.73
CA PRO A 187 -8.81 -19.85 -20.68
C PRO A 187 -7.70 -20.71 -21.31
N ASP A 188 -8.04 -21.91 -21.77
CA ASP A 188 -7.08 -22.90 -22.32
C ASP A 188 -6.33 -22.43 -23.58
N ASP A 189 -6.97 -21.54 -24.34
CA ASP A 189 -6.38 -20.91 -25.52
C ASP A 189 -5.47 -19.72 -25.16
N ALA A 190 -5.26 -19.39 -23.89
CA ALA A 190 -4.26 -18.40 -23.50
C ALA A 190 -2.82 -18.89 -23.81
N ASN A 191 -2.03 -18.04 -24.47
CA ASN A 191 -0.61 -18.27 -24.76
C ASN A 191 0.26 -17.54 -23.73
N LEU A 192 0.58 -18.27 -22.67
CA LEU A 192 1.32 -17.78 -21.51
C LEU A 192 2.79 -17.45 -21.80
N GLU A 193 3.34 -17.97 -22.89
CA GLU A 193 4.76 -17.77 -23.27
C GLU A 193 5.00 -16.40 -23.89
N LEU A 194 3.93 -15.77 -24.38
CA LEU A 194 3.97 -14.44 -24.98
C LEU A 194 3.29 -13.40 -24.08
N ALA A 195 3.07 -13.73 -22.81
CA ALA A 195 2.49 -12.79 -21.86
C ALA A 195 3.43 -11.60 -21.63
N THR A 196 2.88 -10.39 -21.67
CA THR A 196 3.61 -9.16 -21.38
C THR A 196 3.01 -8.48 -20.15
N VAL A 197 3.86 -7.79 -19.42
CA VAL A 197 3.48 -7.04 -18.22
C VAL A 197 3.74 -5.57 -18.46
N SER A 198 2.79 -4.72 -18.08
CA SER A 198 2.94 -3.27 -18.11
C SER A 198 2.35 -2.65 -16.85
N SER A 199 3.08 -1.73 -16.24
CA SER A 199 2.58 -0.87 -15.15
C SER A 199 2.58 0.57 -15.66
N PRO A 200 1.41 1.19 -15.91
CA PRO A 200 1.33 2.62 -16.19
C PRO A 200 2.02 3.43 -15.08
N ASN A 201 2.54 4.61 -15.44
CA ASN A 201 3.48 5.43 -14.65
C ASN A 201 3.01 5.85 -13.23
N ASP A 202 1.78 5.55 -12.83
CA ASP A 202 1.18 6.03 -11.57
C ASP A 202 1.11 4.96 -10.48
N GLY A 203 1.54 3.71 -10.76
CA GLY A 203 1.57 2.63 -9.77
C GLY A 203 0.19 2.20 -9.22
N ALA A 204 -0.90 2.82 -9.67
CA ALA A 204 -2.27 2.47 -9.26
C ALA A 204 -2.85 1.28 -10.05
N VAL A 205 -2.29 1.02 -11.23
CA VAL A 205 -2.74 -0.02 -12.17
C VAL A 205 -1.57 -0.91 -12.53
N PHE A 206 -1.81 -2.21 -12.57
CA PHE A 206 -0.87 -3.20 -13.09
C PHE A 206 -1.60 -4.10 -14.08
N GLU A 207 -1.02 -4.27 -15.27
CA GLU A 207 -1.65 -4.98 -16.37
C GLU A 207 -0.79 -6.15 -16.84
N VAL A 208 -1.43 -7.30 -17.03
CA VAL A 208 -0.85 -8.46 -17.71
C VAL A 208 -1.66 -8.74 -18.96
N ARG A 209 -1.02 -8.67 -20.12
CA ARG A 209 -1.62 -8.99 -21.41
C ARG A 209 -1.17 -10.37 -21.87
N VAL A 210 -2.13 -11.25 -22.12
CA VAL A 210 -1.90 -12.65 -22.47
C VAL A 210 -2.50 -12.92 -23.85
N PRO A 211 -1.68 -13.02 -24.91
CA PRO A 211 -2.17 -13.33 -26.24
C PRO A 211 -2.91 -14.67 -26.29
N ARG A 212 -3.87 -14.81 -27.21
CA ARG A 212 -4.52 -16.11 -27.50
C ARG A 212 -3.65 -16.91 -28.46
N LYS A 213 -3.61 -18.22 -28.26
CA LYS A 213 -3.08 -19.18 -29.23
C LYS A 213 -3.92 -19.04 -30.49
N ARG A 214 -3.27 -18.81 -31.63
CA ARG A 214 -3.96 -18.91 -32.90
C ARG A 214 -4.39 -20.35 -33.04
N LEU A 215 -5.70 -20.60 -32.93
CA LEU A 215 -6.29 -21.82 -33.45
C LEU A 215 -6.07 -21.74 -34.96
N VAL A 216 -4.92 -22.22 -35.42
CA VAL A 216 -4.76 -22.56 -36.83
C VAL A 216 -5.89 -23.54 -37.06
N PRO A 217 -6.94 -23.19 -37.82
CA PRO A 217 -8.03 -24.11 -38.10
C PRO A 217 -7.33 -25.31 -38.69
N SER A 218 -7.28 -26.42 -37.93
CA SER A 218 -6.44 -27.57 -38.22
C SER A 218 -6.68 -27.91 -39.68
N ALA A 219 -5.76 -27.45 -40.55
CA ALA A 219 -6.07 -27.23 -41.95
C ALA A 219 -6.58 -28.56 -42.46
N MET A 220 -7.88 -28.57 -42.80
CA MET A 220 -8.71 -29.74 -43.09
C MET A 220 -7.80 -30.91 -43.38
N LYS A 221 -7.55 -31.75 -42.35
CA LYS A 221 -6.64 -32.90 -42.42
C LYS A 221 -6.94 -33.54 -43.75
N LYS A 222 -6.06 -33.27 -44.73
CA LYS A 222 -6.36 -33.44 -46.16
C LYS A 222 -6.85 -34.86 -46.21
N VAL A 223 -8.16 -35.06 -46.40
CA VAL A 223 -8.74 -36.38 -46.48
C VAL A 223 -8.01 -36.95 -47.66
N GLN A 224 -6.97 -37.76 -47.38
CA GLN A 224 -6.33 -38.53 -48.41
C GLN A 224 -7.51 -39.26 -49.03
N PRO A 225 -7.82 -39.02 -50.32
CA PRO A 225 -8.92 -39.71 -50.96
C PRO A 225 -8.68 -41.18 -50.68
N ALA A 226 -9.59 -41.79 -49.91
CA ALA A 226 -9.53 -43.20 -49.60
C ALA A 226 -9.40 -43.89 -50.95
N ARG A 227 -8.22 -44.46 -51.22
CA ARG A 227 -8.01 -45.30 -52.39
C ARG A 227 -9.07 -46.38 -52.30
N MET A 228 -10.03 -46.32 -53.22
CA MET A 228 -11.04 -47.33 -53.46
C MET A 228 -10.41 -48.71 -53.31
N LYS A 229 -10.84 -49.46 -52.29
CA LYS A 229 -10.91 -50.90 -52.40
C LYS A 229 -12.37 -51.22 -52.63
N GLU A 230 -12.65 -51.70 -53.84
CA GLU A 230 -13.92 -52.28 -54.26
C GLU A 230 -14.46 -53.23 -53.17
N PRO A 231 -15.71 -53.06 -52.73
CA PRO A 231 -16.50 -54.14 -52.17
C PRO A 231 -17.29 -54.80 -53.30
N LYS A 232 -16.95 -56.07 -53.59
CA LYS A 232 -17.80 -56.96 -54.38
C LYS A 232 -19.04 -57.34 -53.56
N ASP A 233 -20.20 -57.11 -54.19
CA ASP A 233 -21.47 -57.83 -54.12
C ASP A 233 -22.13 -58.19 -52.78
N ALA A 234 -23.29 -57.54 -52.61
CA ALA A 234 -24.62 -58.09 -52.31
C ALA A 234 -24.81 -59.06 -51.13
N THR A 235 -25.69 -58.70 -50.18
CA THR A 235 -26.97 -59.42 -49.91
C THR A 235 -27.91 -58.61 -48.99
N LYS A 236 -29.10 -58.37 -49.56
CA LYS A 236 -30.48 -58.10 -49.06
C LYS A 236 -30.84 -58.04 -47.54
N MET A 237 -31.72 -57.05 -47.28
CA MET A 237 -33.04 -57.08 -46.57
C MET A 237 -33.13 -57.36 -45.07
N HIS A 238 -33.69 -56.44 -44.28
CA HIS A 238 -35.13 -56.42 -43.87
C HIS A 238 -35.52 -55.29 -42.88
N SER A 239 -36.78 -54.82 -43.05
CA SER A 239 -37.77 -54.20 -42.13
C SER A 239 -37.40 -52.94 -41.31
N GLU A 240 -38.06 -51.79 -41.50
CA GLU A 240 -39.45 -51.41 -41.13
C GLU A 240 -39.75 -51.33 -39.60
N SER A 241 -39.68 -50.09 -39.07
CA SER A 241 -40.68 -49.37 -38.21
C SER A 241 -41.06 -49.90 -36.80
N PRO A 242 -41.75 -49.13 -35.90
CA PRO A 242 -41.91 -47.66 -35.71
C PRO A 242 -41.94 -47.14 -34.21
N LEU A 243 -41.87 -45.80 -34.05
CA LEU A 243 -42.53 -44.85 -33.09
C LEU A 243 -42.43 -44.93 -31.52
N GLU A 244 -42.04 -43.77 -30.95
CA GLU A 244 -42.53 -43.04 -29.72
C GLU A 244 -42.29 -43.60 -28.28
N PRO A 245 -42.50 -42.81 -27.18
CA PRO A 245 -42.05 -41.45 -26.83
C PRO A 245 -41.50 -41.33 -25.36
N LYS A 246 -41.17 -40.08 -24.95
CA LYS A 246 -40.76 -39.48 -23.64
C LYS A 246 -41.44 -40.05 -22.35
N PRO A 247 -40.83 -39.95 -21.14
CA PRO A 247 -41.05 -38.77 -20.25
C PRO A 247 -39.80 -38.38 -19.41
N GLU A 248 -39.48 -37.10 -19.15
CA GLU A 248 -39.86 -36.28 -17.98
C GLU A 248 -39.88 -36.96 -16.59
N GLY A 249 -38.97 -36.55 -15.70
CA GLY A 249 -38.95 -36.84 -14.27
C GLY A 249 -37.66 -36.31 -13.62
N LYS A 250 -37.69 -35.11 -13.04
CA LYS A 250 -37.82 -34.80 -11.60
C LYS A 250 -36.54 -34.97 -10.77
N ASP A 251 -36.11 -33.83 -10.25
CA ASP A 251 -35.52 -33.58 -8.92
C ASP A 251 -34.97 -34.78 -8.14
N SER A 252 -33.66 -34.74 -7.86
CA SER A 252 -33.16 -35.15 -6.55
C SER A 252 -31.84 -34.45 -6.18
N THR A 253 -31.97 -33.54 -5.22
CA THR A 253 -31.23 -33.60 -3.94
C THR A 253 -29.70 -33.48 -3.95
N LYS A 254 -29.25 -32.27 -3.64
CA LYS A 254 -28.37 -31.96 -2.47
C LYS A 254 -27.43 -33.09 -2.02
N ARG A 255 -26.13 -32.97 -2.33
CA ARG A 255 -25.06 -33.46 -1.45
C ARG A 255 -23.94 -32.44 -1.35
N ASN A 256 -23.92 -31.76 -0.21
CA ASN A 256 -22.73 -31.14 0.36
C ASN A 256 -21.67 -32.22 0.56
N SER A 257 -20.52 -32.07 -0.08
CA SER A 257 -19.28 -32.72 0.33
C SER A 257 -18.25 -31.63 0.64
N THR A 258 -18.27 -31.20 1.90
CA THR A 258 -17.20 -30.45 2.55
C THR A 258 -15.95 -31.34 2.60
N PRO A 259 -14.79 -30.92 2.08
CA PRO A 259 -13.54 -31.63 2.34
C PRO A 259 -13.07 -31.35 3.76
N GLN A 260 -12.95 -32.42 4.53
CA GLN A 260 -12.36 -32.50 5.86
C GLN A 260 -10.82 -32.39 5.75
N PRO A 261 -10.14 -31.42 6.39
CA PRO A 261 -8.69 -31.47 6.51
C PRO A 261 -8.27 -32.36 7.69
N ALA A 262 -7.32 -33.25 7.39
CA ALA A 262 -6.63 -34.15 8.32
C ALA A 262 -5.74 -33.38 9.33
N PRO A 263 -5.42 -33.99 10.49
CA PRO A 263 -4.82 -33.30 11.63
C PRO A 263 -3.34 -32.95 11.42
N THR A 264 -3.01 -31.72 11.79
CA THR A 264 -1.64 -31.19 11.87
C THR A 264 -0.91 -31.82 13.04
N ALA A 265 0.21 -32.50 12.75
CA ALA A 265 1.13 -33.01 13.76
C ALA A 265 1.81 -31.84 14.50
N GLU A 266 1.73 -31.86 15.83
CA GLU A 266 2.48 -31.00 16.73
C GLU A 266 3.99 -31.25 16.57
N VAL A 267 4.73 -30.25 16.10
CA VAL A 267 6.20 -30.21 16.27
C VAL A 267 6.49 -29.26 17.43
N LYS A 268 6.63 -29.84 18.63
CA LYS A 268 7.29 -29.22 19.78
C LYS A 268 8.79 -29.12 19.49
N GLY A 269 9.30 -27.90 19.39
CA GLY A 269 10.73 -27.63 19.24
C GLY A 269 11.12 -26.35 19.95
N ALA A 270 11.14 -26.40 21.28
CA ALA A 270 11.71 -25.35 22.12
C ALA A 270 13.24 -25.46 22.13
N THR A 271 13.93 -24.61 21.38
CA THR A 271 15.39 -24.46 21.51
C THR A 271 15.68 -23.19 22.29
N LYS A 272 15.83 -23.34 23.61
CA LYS A 272 16.47 -22.36 24.50
C LYS A 272 17.93 -22.21 24.07
N GLN A 273 18.27 -21.11 23.41
CA GLN A 273 19.67 -20.71 23.28
C GLN A 273 20.12 -20.03 24.58
N LYS A 274 21.02 -20.75 25.25
CA LYS A 274 21.81 -20.38 26.41
C LYS A 274 22.98 -19.51 25.94
N PRO A 275 23.15 -18.25 26.37
CA PRO A 275 24.38 -17.53 26.12
C PRO A 275 25.49 -18.12 26.99
N ALA A 276 26.57 -18.52 26.32
CA ALA A 276 27.77 -19.09 26.89
C ALA A 276 28.51 -18.05 27.74
N ALA A 277 28.98 -18.52 28.89
CA ALA A 277 29.93 -17.86 29.75
C ALA A 277 31.27 -17.68 29.04
N GLN A 278 31.90 -16.51 29.24
CA GLN A 278 33.34 -16.35 29.12
C GLN A 278 33.88 -15.49 30.27
N PRO A 279 35.16 -15.68 30.62
CA PRO A 279 35.61 -15.72 32.00
C PRO A 279 36.21 -14.42 32.51
N ALA A 280 36.34 -14.42 33.84
CA ALA A 280 37.05 -13.50 34.70
C ALA A 280 38.34 -12.91 34.10
N ARG A 281 38.45 -11.59 34.18
CA ARG A 281 39.72 -10.93 34.45
C ARG A 281 39.51 -10.04 35.68
N GLU A 282 40.15 -10.49 36.75
CA GLU A 282 40.56 -9.69 37.90
C GLU A 282 41.56 -8.64 37.37
N ASP A 283 41.38 -7.38 37.77
CA ASP A 283 42.44 -6.59 38.38
C ASP A 283 41.88 -5.26 38.88
N GLU A 284 42.46 -4.85 40.01
CA GLU A 284 42.08 -3.82 40.95
C GLU A 284 41.97 -2.41 40.34
N ASP A 285 40.97 -1.63 40.76
CA ASP A 285 41.27 -0.33 41.37
C ASP A 285 40.07 0.18 42.17
N ASP A 286 40.35 0.47 43.44
CA ASP A 286 39.40 0.74 44.50
C ASP A 286 39.06 2.25 44.50
N GLN A 287 37.84 2.62 44.06
CA GLN A 287 37.30 3.96 44.31
C GLN A 287 35.84 3.92 44.80
N PRO A 288 35.51 4.61 45.91
CA PRO A 288 34.16 4.64 46.45
C PRO A 288 33.21 5.47 45.57
N ARG A 289 32.35 4.77 44.84
CA ARG A 289 31.21 5.31 44.08
C ARG A 289 30.13 5.89 45.00
N THR A 290 30.09 7.21 45.16
CA THR A 290 28.86 7.93 45.54
C THR A 290 27.86 7.88 44.38
N LYS A 291 26.86 6.99 44.48
CA LYS A 291 25.76 6.87 43.51
C LYS A 291 24.77 8.04 43.67
N ARG A 292 25.06 9.16 43.00
CA ARG A 292 24.05 10.18 42.68
C ARG A 292 23.79 10.12 41.18
N ARG A 293 22.83 9.28 40.78
CA ARG A 293 22.36 9.14 39.40
C ARG A 293 21.53 10.38 39.07
N VAL A 294 22.22 11.46 38.71
CA VAL A 294 21.61 12.63 38.07
C VAL A 294 21.25 12.20 36.66
N GLN A 295 19.95 12.14 36.37
CA GLN A 295 19.45 12.08 35.01
C GLN A 295 19.88 13.37 34.32
N ARG A 296 21.00 13.35 33.59
CA ARG A 296 21.33 14.40 32.64
C ARG A 296 20.28 14.36 31.54
N THR A 297 19.37 15.31 31.58
CA THR A 297 18.43 15.59 30.49
C THR A 297 19.24 15.96 29.25
N SER A 298 18.82 15.47 28.09
CA SER A 298 19.46 15.71 26.79
C SER A 298 19.60 17.19 26.41
N GLU A 299 18.89 18.09 27.12
CA GLU A 299 19.01 19.55 26.97
C GLU A 299 20.38 20.10 27.38
N GLU A 300 21.06 19.51 28.38
CA GLU A 300 22.38 20.03 28.82
C GLU A 300 23.49 19.81 27.76
N LEU A 301 23.33 18.83 26.88
CA LEU A 301 24.28 18.58 25.78
C LEU A 301 24.04 19.51 24.58
N LEU A 302 22.82 20.07 24.43
CA LEU A 302 22.49 20.99 23.36
C LEU A 302 22.89 22.45 23.68
N CYS A 303 22.92 22.84 24.96
CA CYS A 303 23.27 24.21 25.36
C CYS A 303 24.77 24.53 25.37
N LYS A 304 25.67 23.55 25.19
CA LYS A 304 27.13 23.75 25.23
C LYS A 304 27.85 23.49 23.90
N ALA A 305 27.14 23.08 22.87
CA ALA A 305 27.72 22.99 21.54
C ALA A 305 27.81 24.41 20.96
N ALA A 306 29.03 24.92 20.80
CA ALA A 306 29.26 26.11 19.99
C ALA A 306 28.62 25.91 18.61
N PRO A 307 28.00 26.94 17.99
CA PRO A 307 27.36 26.80 16.69
C PRO A 307 28.34 26.20 15.68
N VAL A 308 28.04 24.98 15.22
CA VAL A 308 28.89 24.22 14.27
C VAL A 308 28.76 24.77 12.85
N LEU A 309 27.82 25.70 12.63
CA LEU A 309 27.63 26.40 11.37
C LEU A 309 28.11 27.84 11.52
N TYR A 310 29.27 28.12 10.93
CA TYR A 310 29.78 29.46 10.71
C TYR A 310 29.33 29.90 9.31
N GLU A 311 28.84 31.13 9.20
CA GLU A 311 28.58 31.75 7.91
C GLU A 311 29.93 31.96 7.21
N CYS A 312 30.21 31.18 6.18
CA CYS A 312 31.37 31.41 5.32
C CYS A 312 31.05 32.57 4.38
N GLU A 313 31.97 33.55 4.27
CA GLU A 313 31.87 34.58 3.24
C GLU A 313 31.82 33.93 1.86
N ALA A 314 30.89 34.40 1.02
CA ALA A 314 30.66 33.87 -0.31
C ALA A 314 31.87 34.14 -1.22
N ASN A 315 32.82 33.19 -1.26
CA ASN A 315 33.93 33.21 -2.20
C ASN A 315 33.49 32.57 -3.53
N LYS A 316 33.75 33.27 -4.66
CA LYS A 316 33.47 32.79 -6.01
C LYS A 316 34.15 31.46 -6.34
N GLU A 317 35.24 31.12 -5.64
CA GLU A 317 35.95 29.85 -5.79
C GLU A 317 35.23 28.68 -5.09
N ASN A 318 34.37 28.97 -4.12
CA ASN A 318 33.68 27.98 -3.29
C ASN A 318 32.21 27.80 -3.66
N ILE A 319 31.74 28.56 -4.67
CA ILE A 319 30.40 28.41 -5.25
C ILE A 319 30.58 27.60 -6.53
N GLN A 320 30.33 26.30 -6.46
CA GLN A 320 30.06 25.53 -7.67
C GLN A 320 28.77 26.09 -8.27
N MET A 321 28.89 26.87 -9.34
CA MET A 321 27.73 27.17 -10.16
C MET A 321 27.31 25.83 -10.80
N PRO A 322 26.11 25.31 -10.51
CA PRO A 322 25.61 24.20 -11.28
C PRO A 322 25.64 24.65 -12.74
N MET A 323 26.36 23.91 -13.59
CA MET A 323 26.25 24.08 -15.02
C MET A 323 24.89 23.53 -15.40
N ASP A 324 23.85 24.32 -15.15
CA ASP A 324 22.51 24.01 -15.60
C ASP A 324 22.56 24.05 -17.13
N CYS A 325 22.66 22.87 -17.73
CA CYS A 325 22.49 22.68 -19.17
C CYS A 325 21.01 22.89 -19.46
N THR A 326 20.60 24.16 -19.60
CA THR A 326 19.21 24.47 -19.94
C THR A 326 18.98 24.10 -21.39
N GLU A 327 18.32 22.96 -21.63
CA GLU A 327 17.85 22.58 -22.96
C GLU A 327 16.61 23.40 -23.31
N GLU A 328 16.73 24.26 -24.33
CA GLU A 328 15.60 25.02 -24.86
C GLU A 328 14.91 24.19 -25.95
N TRP A 329 13.62 23.94 -25.78
CA TRP A 329 12.80 23.18 -26.70
C TRP A 329 11.81 24.10 -27.44
N GLN A 330 11.77 24.03 -28.77
CA GLN A 330 10.83 24.77 -29.61
C GLN A 330 9.71 23.85 -30.09
N ALA A 331 8.45 24.28 -29.91
CA ALA A 331 7.30 23.58 -30.48
C ALA A 331 7.24 23.76 -32.01
N MET A 332 7.12 22.66 -32.74
CA MET A 332 7.05 22.64 -34.21
C MET A 332 5.60 22.67 -34.69
N PRO A 333 5.27 23.39 -35.80
CA PRO A 333 3.91 23.43 -36.35
C PRO A 333 3.35 22.08 -36.78
N SER A 334 4.22 21.09 -37.06
CA SER A 334 3.83 19.73 -37.41
C SER A 334 3.33 18.90 -36.22
N GLY A 335 3.37 19.44 -35.00
CA GLY A 335 3.27 18.69 -33.76
C GLY A 335 4.61 18.04 -33.42
N GLY A 336 5.15 18.36 -32.24
CA GLY A 336 6.45 17.90 -31.76
C GLY A 336 7.29 19.03 -31.16
N PHE A 337 8.43 18.68 -30.56
CA PHE A 337 9.40 19.63 -30.02
C PHE A 337 10.79 19.34 -30.61
N SER A 338 11.56 20.39 -30.91
CA SER A 338 12.96 20.28 -31.35
C SER A 338 13.87 21.12 -30.46
N LEU A 339 15.06 20.61 -30.17
CA LEU A 339 16.10 21.35 -29.45
C LEU A 339 16.54 22.58 -30.25
N LEU A 340 16.51 23.75 -29.60
CA LEU A 340 16.92 25.02 -30.18
C LEU A 340 18.45 25.06 -30.20
N GLN A 341 19.05 24.77 -31.36
CA GLN A 341 20.50 24.91 -31.51
C GLN A 341 20.85 26.40 -31.49
N LYS A 342 21.36 26.89 -30.35
CA LYS A 342 22.01 28.19 -30.29
C LYS A 342 23.31 28.10 -31.08
N SER A 343 23.40 28.80 -32.21
CA SER A 343 24.68 29.04 -32.87
C SER A 343 25.52 29.88 -31.91
N LEU A 344 26.60 29.30 -31.39
CA LEU A 344 27.60 30.00 -30.59
C LEU A 344 28.30 31.10 -31.40
#